data_AF-A0AAU6Y042-F1
#
_entry.id   AF-A0AAU6Y042-F1
#
_cell.length_a   1.000
_cell.length_b   1.000
_cell.length_c   1.000
_cell.angle_alpha   90.00
_cell.angle_beta   90.00
_cell.angle_gamma   90.00
#
_symmetry.space_group_name_H-M   'P 1'
#
loop_
_entity.id
_entity.type
_entity.pdbx_description
1 polymer ?
#
loop_
_entity_poly.entity_id
_entity_poly.type
_entity_poly.pdbx_seq_one_letter_code
_entity_poly.pdbx_strand_id
1 'polypeptide(L)'
;MTRKFTQTAALLISAAAMFFTSCKSYNVASRFNSKYISANSGKLNATVPENFELGYTMLALTDLAQKDTSIINQNTAYYRELMAWFNKYKDNKGVKQLNADLSRNPKLVKSYLDGLYAFQLNDGRFALKSSYRIDLNKVDFKRYAILLEKFYKATNFHEFYAQHADLYTQMVQKANSTYTYEEAQKTVNGAVKGYQVVLSPLTKGYAGTMEIKGHAYSECIIFPRLAVEGRSYAMKEAIKGPKSE
;
A
#
# COMPACT_ATOMS: atom_id res chain seq x y z
N MET A 1 24.05 -14.55 -25.11
CA MET A 1 24.44 -13.13 -25.26
C MET A 1 23.50 -12.31 -24.39
N THR A 2 23.80 -12.19 -23.10
CA THR A 2 22.89 -11.67 -22.07
C THR A 2 23.30 -10.25 -21.72
N ARG A 3 22.59 -9.25 -22.25
CA ARG A 3 22.80 -7.84 -21.88
C ARG A 3 22.17 -7.58 -20.51
N LYS A 4 23.01 -7.47 -19.48
CA LYS A 4 22.63 -6.84 -18.20
C LYS A 4 22.41 -5.35 -18.46
N PHE A 5 21.15 -4.90 -18.46
CA PHE A 5 20.83 -3.48 -18.36
C PHE A 5 20.85 -3.08 -16.88
N THR A 6 22.01 -2.70 -16.38
CA THR A 6 22.12 -1.95 -15.12
C THR A 6 21.97 -0.47 -15.43
N GLN A 7 20.73 0.03 -15.45
CA GLN A 7 20.46 1.46 -15.25
C GLN A 7 20.08 1.65 -13.78
N THR A 8 21.06 2.01 -12.97
CA THR A 8 20.85 2.49 -11.59
C THR A 8 20.20 3.88 -11.67
N ALA A 9 18.87 3.93 -11.67
CA ALA A 9 18.15 5.17 -11.46
C ALA A 9 18.32 5.57 -9.98
N ALA A 10 19.09 6.63 -9.73
CA ALA A 10 19.26 7.17 -8.38
C ALA A 10 17.94 7.79 -7.90
N LEU A 11 17.31 7.14 -6.92
CA LEU A 11 16.10 7.62 -6.27
C LEU A 11 16.47 8.70 -5.25
N LEU A 12 16.44 9.97 -5.64
CA LEU A 12 16.59 11.09 -4.72
C LEU A 12 15.30 11.27 -3.92
N ILE A 13 15.36 11.07 -2.60
CA ILE A 13 14.23 11.27 -1.69
C ILE A 13 14.64 12.28 -0.62
N SER A 14 13.98 13.43 -0.63
CA SER A 14 14.08 14.49 0.37
C SER A 14 13.14 14.25 1.56
N ALA A 15 13.50 14.73 2.74
CA ALA A 15 12.66 14.67 3.93
C ALA A 15 11.53 15.70 3.80
N ALA A 16 10.27 15.25 3.68
CA ALA A 16 9.13 16.13 3.86
C ALA A 16 8.64 15.96 5.29
N ALA A 17 8.41 17.09 5.95
CA ALA A 17 7.72 17.12 7.23
C ALA A 17 6.38 16.39 7.13
N MET A 18 6.19 15.41 8.01
CA MET A 18 4.91 14.74 8.19
C MET A 18 3.94 15.75 8.81
N PHE A 19 2.92 16.17 8.06
CA PHE A 19 1.82 16.98 8.57
C PHE A 19 0.55 16.12 8.62
N PHE A 20 0.43 15.29 9.65
CA PHE A 20 -0.85 14.79 10.11
C PHE A 20 -1.23 15.55 11.39
N THR A 21 -2.52 15.69 11.64
CA THR A 21 -3.04 16.22 12.91
C THR A 21 -3.66 15.11 13.77
N SER A 22 -3.90 13.92 13.20
CA SER A 22 -4.36 12.71 13.90
C SER A 22 -4.32 11.48 12.97
N CYS A 23 -4.25 10.28 13.53
CA CYS A 23 -4.42 9.04 12.78
C CYS A 23 -5.92 8.78 12.61
N LYS A 24 -6.40 8.55 11.39
CA LYS A 24 -7.83 8.36 11.17
C LYS A 24 -8.28 7.04 11.80
N SER A 25 -9.19 7.09 12.75
CA SER A 25 -9.75 5.89 13.38
C SER A 25 -10.63 5.13 12.38
N TYR A 26 -10.35 3.85 12.19
CA TYR A 26 -11.24 2.95 11.45
C TYR A 26 -11.92 2.01 12.45
N ASN A 27 -13.12 1.54 12.11
CA ASN A 27 -13.79 0.50 12.90
C ASN A 27 -13.07 -0.83 12.62
N VAL A 28 -12.02 -1.09 13.38
CA VAL A 28 -11.14 -2.26 13.24
C VAL A 28 -11.18 -3.02 14.55
N ALA A 29 -11.55 -4.30 14.52
CA ALA A 29 -11.44 -5.18 15.67
C ALA A 29 -9.98 -5.61 15.82
N SER A 30 -9.25 -5.01 16.76
CA SER A 30 -7.88 -5.42 17.06
C SER A 30 -7.83 -6.79 17.74
N ARG A 31 -6.75 -7.53 17.46
CA ARG A 31 -6.44 -8.86 18.01
C ARG A 31 -4.94 -8.96 18.31
N PHE A 32 -4.35 -7.87 18.78
CA PHE A 32 -2.93 -7.79 19.10
C PHE A 32 -2.59 -8.73 20.25
N ASN A 33 -1.67 -9.66 20.02
CA ASN A 33 -1.09 -10.50 21.07
C ASN A 33 0.16 -9.84 21.67
N SER A 34 0.60 -10.33 22.82
CA SER A 34 1.78 -9.80 23.53
C SER A 34 3.03 -9.78 22.65
N LYS A 35 3.28 -10.84 21.87
CA LYS A 35 4.42 -10.92 20.93
C LYS A 35 4.41 -9.78 19.92
N TYR A 36 3.26 -9.49 19.30
CA TYR A 36 3.11 -8.40 18.34
C TYR A 36 3.31 -7.03 19.01
N ILE A 37 2.73 -6.84 20.20
CA ILE A 37 2.85 -5.59 20.96
C ILE A 37 4.32 -5.33 21.31
N SER A 38 5.03 -6.30 21.87
CA SER A 38 6.45 -6.16 22.20
C SER A 38 7.32 -5.93 20.96
N ALA A 39 6.97 -6.53 19.82
CA ALA A 39 7.73 -6.38 18.59
C ALA A 39 7.60 -4.98 17.96
N ASN A 40 6.45 -4.30 18.16
CA ASN A 40 6.11 -3.05 17.46
C ASN A 40 5.95 -1.81 18.37
N SER A 41 5.87 -1.98 19.69
CA SER A 41 5.78 -0.84 20.63
C SER A 41 7.04 0.01 20.59
N GLY A 42 6.86 1.34 20.55
CA GLY A 42 7.98 2.28 20.49
C GLY A 42 8.72 2.27 19.15
N LYS A 43 8.12 1.72 18.09
CA LYS A 43 8.78 1.57 16.79
C LYS A 43 7.97 2.14 15.64
N LEU A 44 8.70 2.57 14.62
CA LEU A 44 8.19 2.82 13.28
C LEU A 44 8.88 1.84 12.34
N ASN A 45 8.09 1.02 11.63
CA ASN A 45 8.62 0.03 10.70
C ASN A 45 8.05 0.28 9.30
N ALA A 46 8.91 0.57 8.34
CA ALA A 46 8.55 0.58 6.93
C ALA A 46 8.58 -0.83 6.33
N THR A 47 7.66 -1.10 5.40
CA THR A 47 7.59 -2.36 4.66
C THR A 47 6.98 -2.14 3.27
N VAL A 48 7.33 -2.99 2.32
CA VAL A 48 6.61 -3.16 1.05
C VAL A 48 5.92 -4.53 1.15
N PRO A 49 4.65 -4.64 1.57
CA PRO A 49 4.00 -5.94 1.69
C PRO A 49 3.68 -6.52 0.31
N GLU A 50 4.06 -7.77 0.07
CA GLU A 50 3.81 -8.47 -1.21
C GLU A 50 2.33 -8.46 -1.62
N ASN A 51 1.42 -8.67 -0.66
CA ASN A 51 -0.03 -8.61 -0.90
C ASN A 51 -0.51 -7.21 -1.31
N PHE A 52 0.12 -6.17 -0.78
CA PHE A 52 -0.21 -4.78 -1.09
C PHE A 52 0.27 -4.43 -2.51
N GLU A 53 1.49 -4.86 -2.86
CA GLU A 53 2.03 -4.70 -4.22
C GLU A 53 1.25 -5.49 -5.27
N LEU A 54 0.81 -6.72 -4.95
CA LEU A 54 -0.07 -7.50 -5.82
C LEU A 54 -1.37 -6.74 -6.12
N GLY A 55 -1.96 -6.16 -5.08
CA GLY A 55 -3.21 -5.42 -5.23
C GLY A 55 -3.05 -4.17 -6.10
N TYR A 56 -1.94 -3.45 -5.96
CA TYR A 56 -1.56 -2.34 -6.83
C TYR A 56 -1.28 -2.80 -8.27
N THR A 57 -0.64 -3.94 -8.45
CA THR A 57 -0.37 -4.54 -9.77
C THR A 57 -1.68 -4.85 -10.49
N MET A 58 -2.64 -5.49 -9.81
CA MET A 58 -3.95 -5.77 -10.39
C MET A 58 -4.71 -4.48 -10.72
N LEU A 59 -4.60 -3.44 -9.87
CA LEU A 59 -5.15 -2.11 -10.12
C LEU A 59 -4.52 -1.44 -11.36
N ALA A 60 -3.20 -1.55 -11.54
CA ALA A 60 -2.46 -0.99 -12.69
C ALA A 60 -2.93 -1.53 -14.04
N LEU A 61 -3.48 -2.74 -14.07
CA LEU A 61 -4.01 -3.35 -15.29
C LEU A 61 -5.43 -2.87 -15.64
N THR A 62 -6.06 -2.04 -14.81
CA THR A 62 -7.41 -1.50 -15.07
C THR A 62 -7.37 -0.26 -15.96
N ASP A 63 -8.43 -0.04 -16.73
CA ASP A 63 -8.53 1.11 -17.63
C ASP A 63 -8.50 2.43 -16.85
N LEU A 64 -9.14 2.47 -15.67
CA LEU A 64 -9.16 3.65 -14.83
C LEU A 64 -7.73 4.05 -14.41
N ALA A 65 -6.94 3.10 -13.91
CA ALA A 65 -5.59 3.38 -13.42
C ALA A 65 -4.60 3.70 -14.55
N GLN A 66 -4.83 3.19 -15.76
CA GLN A 66 -4.03 3.53 -16.94
C GLN A 66 -4.36 4.93 -17.48
N LYS A 67 -5.63 5.34 -17.44
CA LYS A 67 -6.06 6.67 -17.89
C LYS A 67 -5.76 7.77 -16.86
N ASP A 68 -6.03 7.51 -15.59
CA ASP A 68 -5.83 8.47 -14.51
C ASP A 68 -4.43 8.31 -13.89
N THR A 69 -3.49 9.09 -14.41
CA THR A 69 -2.10 9.12 -13.94
C THR A 69 -1.93 9.67 -12.52
N SER A 70 -3.00 10.11 -11.86
CA SER A 70 -2.95 10.49 -10.45
C SER A 70 -3.00 9.27 -9.53
N ILE A 71 -3.57 8.14 -9.96
CA ILE A 71 -3.78 6.96 -9.10
C ILE A 71 -2.46 6.20 -8.88
N ILE A 72 -1.79 5.87 -9.99
CA ILE A 72 -0.56 5.05 -10.02
C ILE A 72 0.60 5.85 -10.59
N ASN A 73 1.79 5.61 -10.07
CA ASN A 73 3.01 6.20 -10.60
C ASN A 73 3.47 5.51 -11.90
N GLN A 74 3.00 6.02 -13.04
CA GLN A 74 3.34 5.48 -14.36
C GLN A 74 4.72 5.92 -14.89
N ASN A 75 5.37 6.89 -14.23
CA ASN A 75 6.59 7.54 -14.74
C ASN A 75 7.88 6.88 -14.26
N THR A 76 7.87 5.57 -14.00
CA THR A 76 9.01 4.84 -13.42
C THR A 76 9.49 3.72 -14.34
N ALA A 77 10.76 3.33 -14.20
CA ALA A 77 11.25 2.09 -14.83
C ALA A 77 10.47 0.87 -14.34
N TYR A 78 10.20 0.81 -13.03
CA TYR A 78 9.40 -0.23 -12.41
C TYR A 78 8.01 -0.39 -13.07
N TYR A 79 7.27 0.70 -13.31
CA TYR A 79 5.97 0.62 -13.97
C TYR A 79 6.08 0.06 -15.40
N ARG A 80 7.11 0.45 -16.16
CA ARG A 80 7.33 -0.09 -17.51
C ARG A 80 7.61 -1.60 -17.47
N GLU A 81 8.43 -2.05 -16.54
CA GLU A 81 8.74 -3.48 -16.34
C GLU A 81 7.49 -4.26 -15.88
N LEU A 82 6.73 -3.70 -14.95
CA LEU A 82 5.45 -4.25 -14.50
C LEU A 82 4.47 -4.41 -15.66
N MET A 83 4.29 -3.38 -16.49
CA MET A 83 3.40 -3.48 -17.64
C MET A 83 3.92 -4.48 -18.67
N ALA A 84 5.23 -4.55 -18.92
CA ALA A 84 5.82 -5.54 -19.80
C ALA A 84 5.55 -6.99 -19.33
N TRP A 85 5.62 -7.24 -18.02
CA TRP A 85 5.35 -8.56 -17.44
C TRP A 85 3.85 -8.91 -17.45
N PHE A 86 3.01 -7.98 -16.97
CA PHE A 86 1.63 -8.29 -16.59
C PHE A 86 0.55 -7.90 -17.61
N ASN A 87 0.84 -7.08 -18.63
CA ASN A 87 -0.19 -6.60 -19.55
C ASN A 87 -0.92 -7.74 -20.31
N LYS A 88 -0.24 -8.88 -20.55
CA LYS A 88 -0.86 -10.09 -21.12
C LYS A 88 -1.97 -10.69 -20.25
N TYR A 89 -2.04 -10.32 -18.97
CA TYR A 89 -3.07 -10.76 -18.03
C TYR A 89 -4.17 -9.73 -17.80
N LYS A 90 -4.27 -8.66 -18.62
CA LYS A 90 -5.37 -7.68 -18.53
C LYS A 90 -6.75 -8.33 -18.59
N ASP A 91 -6.85 -9.46 -19.29
CA ASP A 91 -8.09 -10.20 -19.45
C ASP A 91 -8.37 -11.20 -18.32
N ASN A 92 -7.51 -11.28 -17.30
CA ASN A 92 -7.70 -12.12 -16.13
C ASN A 92 -9.00 -11.75 -15.39
N LYS A 93 -9.70 -12.75 -14.87
CA LYS A 93 -10.98 -12.56 -14.15
C LYS A 93 -10.89 -11.53 -13.02
N GLY A 94 -9.79 -11.50 -12.26
CA GLY A 94 -9.58 -10.53 -11.19
C GLY A 94 -9.52 -9.09 -11.71
N VAL A 95 -8.73 -8.87 -12.76
CA VAL A 95 -8.59 -7.56 -13.43
C VAL A 95 -9.92 -7.12 -14.04
N LYS A 96 -10.60 -7.99 -14.78
CA LYS A 96 -11.92 -7.68 -15.39
C LYS A 96 -12.95 -7.28 -14.35
N GLN A 97 -13.04 -8.03 -13.24
CA GLN A 97 -14.00 -7.73 -12.18
C GLN A 97 -13.67 -6.39 -11.50
N LEU A 98 -12.41 -6.16 -11.16
CA LEU A 98 -11.99 -4.88 -10.58
C LEU A 98 -12.27 -3.73 -11.55
N ASN A 99 -11.92 -3.87 -12.83
CA ASN A 99 -12.14 -2.86 -13.86
C ASN A 99 -13.63 -2.52 -14.01
N ALA A 100 -14.51 -3.53 -14.01
CA ALA A 100 -15.95 -3.34 -14.08
C ALA A 100 -16.49 -2.62 -12.84
N ASP A 101 -16.02 -2.99 -11.65
CA ASP A 101 -16.43 -2.34 -10.39
C ASP A 101 -15.96 -0.88 -10.34
N LEU A 102 -14.72 -0.60 -10.76
CA LEU A 102 -14.14 0.75 -10.83
C LEU A 102 -14.81 1.64 -11.87
N SER A 103 -15.23 1.07 -13.00
CA SER A 103 -15.97 1.80 -14.03
C SER A 103 -17.35 2.25 -13.53
N ARG A 104 -17.99 1.46 -12.64
CA ARG A 104 -19.25 1.84 -11.99
C ARG A 104 -19.03 2.82 -10.84
N ASN A 105 -17.93 2.70 -10.11
CA ASN A 105 -17.62 3.56 -8.97
C ASN A 105 -16.10 3.79 -8.83
N PRO A 106 -15.55 4.86 -9.44
CA PRO A 106 -14.12 5.18 -9.32
C PRO A 106 -13.66 5.44 -7.88
N LYS A 107 -14.57 5.87 -6.98
CA LYS A 107 -14.23 6.10 -5.56
C LYS A 107 -13.89 4.80 -4.81
N LEU A 108 -14.23 3.64 -5.38
CA LEU A 108 -13.90 2.32 -4.83
C LEU A 108 -12.39 2.10 -4.71
N VAL A 109 -11.54 2.79 -5.50
CA VAL A 109 -10.07 2.68 -5.42
C VAL A 109 -9.57 2.82 -3.99
N LYS A 110 -10.07 3.82 -3.24
CA LYS A 110 -9.62 4.04 -1.85
C LYS A 110 -9.97 2.84 -0.97
N SER A 111 -11.22 2.41 -0.99
CA SER A 111 -11.68 1.30 -0.16
C SER A 111 -10.97 0.00 -0.54
N TYR A 112 -10.69 -0.22 -1.84
CA TYR A 112 -9.90 -1.34 -2.35
C TYR A 112 -8.47 -1.33 -1.79
N LEU A 113 -7.79 -0.19 -1.81
CA LEU A 113 -6.42 -0.09 -1.27
C LEU A 113 -6.38 -0.20 0.26
N ASP A 114 -7.32 0.45 0.97
CA ASP A 114 -7.42 0.37 2.43
C ASP A 114 -7.54 -1.10 2.90
N GLY A 115 -8.39 -1.88 2.24
CA GLY A 115 -8.66 -3.25 2.68
C GLY A 115 -7.63 -4.29 2.22
N LEU A 116 -6.75 -4.01 1.26
CA LEU A 116 -5.58 -4.87 0.98
C LEU A 116 -4.74 -5.10 2.24
N TYR A 117 -4.64 -4.07 3.10
CA TYR A 117 -3.87 -4.12 4.33
C TYR A 117 -4.53 -4.95 5.45
N ALA A 118 -5.79 -5.35 5.30
CA ALA A 118 -6.48 -6.29 6.19
C ALA A 118 -5.97 -7.74 6.01
N PHE A 119 -5.29 -8.02 4.90
CA PHE A 119 -4.86 -9.36 4.54
C PHE A 119 -3.35 -9.51 4.68
N GLN A 120 -2.94 -10.77 4.77
CA GLN A 120 -1.58 -11.23 4.62
C GLN A 120 -1.57 -12.34 3.57
N LEU A 121 -0.43 -12.48 2.90
CA LEU A 121 -0.18 -13.55 1.97
C LEU A 121 0.67 -14.60 2.69
N ASN A 122 0.14 -15.81 2.83
CA ASN A 122 0.86 -16.95 3.40
C ASN A 122 0.86 -18.06 2.35
N ASP A 123 2.03 -18.41 1.82
CA ASP A 123 2.19 -19.46 0.79
C ASP A 123 1.24 -19.30 -0.40
N GLY A 124 1.11 -18.06 -0.90
CA GLY A 124 0.23 -17.73 -2.01
C GLY A 124 -1.26 -17.73 -1.68
N ARG A 125 -1.66 -17.87 -0.40
CA ARG A 125 -3.05 -17.78 0.06
C ARG A 125 -3.30 -16.47 0.78
N PHE A 126 -4.40 -15.81 0.42
CA PHE A 126 -4.85 -14.60 1.10
C PHE A 126 -5.61 -14.97 2.37
N ALA A 127 -5.07 -14.58 3.52
CA ALA A 127 -5.71 -14.76 4.82
C ALA A 127 -5.91 -13.40 5.49
N LEU A 128 -6.95 -13.26 6.31
CA LEU A 128 -7.07 -12.10 7.19
C LEU A 128 -5.87 -12.07 8.15
N LYS A 129 -5.33 -10.88 8.39
CA LYS A 129 -4.31 -10.72 9.43
C LYS A 129 -4.88 -11.16 10.77
N SER A 130 -4.07 -11.89 11.52
CA SER A 130 -4.43 -12.35 12.86
C SER A 130 -4.36 -11.24 13.89
N SER A 131 -3.55 -10.20 13.65
CA SER A 131 -3.32 -9.08 14.56
C SER A 131 -4.47 -8.07 14.63
N TYR A 132 -5.30 -7.96 13.59
CA TYR A 132 -6.49 -7.11 13.57
C TYR A 132 -7.40 -7.42 12.36
N ARG A 133 -8.68 -7.04 12.45
CA ARG A 133 -9.68 -7.17 11.39
C ARG A 133 -10.29 -5.83 11.05
N ILE A 134 -10.07 -5.36 9.83
CA ILE A 134 -10.74 -4.16 9.31
C ILE A 134 -12.19 -4.53 8.98
N ASP A 135 -13.14 -3.63 9.25
CA ASP A 135 -14.50 -3.78 8.75
C ASP A 135 -14.51 -3.82 7.21
N LEU A 136 -14.73 -5.01 6.67
CA LEU A 136 -14.75 -5.27 5.23
C LEU A 136 -16.10 -4.96 4.60
N ASN A 137 -17.11 -4.48 5.33
CA ASN A 137 -18.46 -4.33 4.76
C ASN A 137 -18.57 -3.28 3.64
N LYS A 138 -17.54 -2.43 3.45
CA LYS A 138 -17.51 -1.42 2.37
C LYS A 138 -17.16 -1.98 0.99
N VAL A 139 -16.54 -3.16 0.93
CA VAL A 139 -16.07 -3.81 -0.30
C VAL A 139 -16.15 -5.32 -0.06
N ASP A 140 -16.69 -6.10 -1.00
CA ASP A 140 -16.62 -7.57 -0.90
C ASP A 140 -15.18 -8.08 -1.06
N PHE A 141 -14.38 -7.86 -0.02
CA PHE A 141 -12.96 -8.19 0.03
C PHE A 141 -12.74 -9.67 0.13
N LYS A 142 -13.72 -10.43 0.61
CA LYS A 142 -13.68 -11.89 0.54
C LYS A 142 -13.62 -12.33 -0.93
N ARG A 143 -14.47 -11.74 -1.79
CA ARG A 143 -14.39 -11.97 -3.24
C ARG A 143 -13.06 -11.49 -3.82
N TYR A 144 -12.58 -10.30 -3.46
CA TYR A 144 -11.29 -9.81 -3.97
C TYR A 144 -10.08 -10.63 -3.51
N ALA A 145 -10.06 -11.15 -2.28
CA ALA A 145 -9.01 -12.03 -1.80
C ALA A 145 -8.89 -13.30 -2.66
N ILE A 146 -10.02 -13.90 -3.04
CA ILE A 146 -10.05 -15.06 -3.95
C ILE A 146 -9.53 -14.68 -5.35
N LEU A 147 -9.90 -13.50 -5.85
CA LEU A 147 -9.45 -13.02 -7.16
C LEU A 147 -7.95 -12.71 -7.16
N LEU A 148 -7.43 -12.09 -6.10
CA LEU A 148 -6.02 -11.80 -5.90
C LEU A 148 -5.20 -13.09 -5.79
N GLU A 149 -5.66 -14.10 -5.03
CA GLU A 149 -4.99 -15.40 -4.97
C GLU A 149 -4.90 -16.07 -6.36
N LYS A 150 -5.98 -16.04 -7.14
CA LYS A 150 -5.96 -16.59 -8.50
C LYS A 150 -5.04 -15.79 -9.43
N PHE A 151 -5.03 -14.47 -9.30
CA PHE A 151 -4.15 -13.60 -10.06
C PHE A 151 -2.69 -13.88 -9.71
N TYR A 152 -2.34 -13.92 -8.42
CA TYR A 152 -1.00 -14.26 -7.92
C TYR A 152 -0.44 -15.54 -8.54
N LYS A 153 -1.24 -16.62 -8.54
CA LYS A 153 -0.86 -17.91 -9.12
C LYS A 153 -0.73 -17.85 -10.64
N ALA A 154 -1.68 -17.22 -11.33
CA ALA A 154 -1.71 -17.18 -12.79
C ALA A 154 -0.58 -16.34 -13.40
N THR A 155 -0.07 -15.36 -12.67
CA THR A 155 0.93 -14.40 -13.17
C THR A 155 2.36 -14.66 -12.68
N ASN A 156 2.54 -15.71 -11.87
CA ASN A 156 3.76 -15.96 -11.11
C ASN A 156 4.26 -14.72 -10.36
N PHE A 157 3.33 -14.02 -9.70
CA PHE A 157 3.63 -12.71 -9.12
C PHE A 157 4.79 -12.75 -8.12
N HIS A 158 4.92 -13.84 -7.36
CA HIS A 158 6.02 -14.02 -6.42
C HIS A 158 7.39 -13.84 -7.06
N GLU A 159 7.57 -14.40 -8.27
CA GLU A 159 8.84 -14.31 -8.98
C GLU A 159 9.15 -12.86 -9.36
N PHE A 160 8.16 -12.15 -9.90
CA PHE A 160 8.31 -10.72 -10.21
C PHE A 160 8.64 -9.92 -8.95
N TYR A 161 7.92 -10.16 -7.84
CA TYR A 161 8.16 -9.49 -6.56
C TYR A 161 9.59 -9.79 -6.03
N ALA A 162 10.01 -11.05 -6.03
CA ALA A 162 11.34 -11.47 -5.56
C ALA A 162 12.47 -10.87 -6.41
N GLN A 163 12.28 -10.72 -7.73
CA GLN A 163 13.25 -10.07 -8.62
C GLN A 163 13.49 -8.59 -8.29
N HIS A 164 12.58 -7.95 -7.56
CA HIS A 164 12.67 -6.54 -7.17
C HIS A 164 13.04 -6.34 -5.68
N ALA A 165 13.52 -7.38 -4.99
CA ALA A 165 13.88 -7.32 -3.57
C ALA A 165 14.87 -6.18 -3.24
N ASP A 166 15.82 -5.89 -4.12
CA ASP A 166 16.79 -4.80 -3.93
C ASP A 166 16.11 -3.42 -3.94
N LEU A 167 15.16 -3.20 -4.86
CA LEU A 167 14.38 -1.96 -4.92
C LEU A 167 13.56 -1.79 -3.64
N TYR A 168 12.87 -2.84 -3.21
CA TYR A 168 12.04 -2.79 -2.00
C TYR A 168 12.89 -2.56 -0.74
N THR A 169 14.06 -3.19 -0.66
CA THR A 169 15.03 -2.99 0.43
C THR A 169 15.47 -1.53 0.51
N GLN A 170 15.83 -0.93 -0.63
CA GLN A 170 16.21 0.48 -0.70
C GLN A 170 15.07 1.42 -0.28
N MET A 171 13.84 1.15 -0.72
CA MET A 171 12.67 1.92 -0.31
C MET A 171 12.42 1.86 1.20
N VAL A 172 12.52 0.66 1.79
CA VAL A 172 12.36 0.44 3.24
C VAL A 172 13.46 1.14 4.03
N GLN A 173 14.73 0.97 3.65
CA GLN A 173 15.85 1.63 4.30
C GLN A 173 15.70 3.15 4.25
N LYS A 174 15.32 3.69 3.09
CA LYS A 174 15.13 5.12 2.93
C LYS A 174 13.97 5.63 3.78
N ALA A 175 12.83 4.96 3.79
CA ALA A 175 11.70 5.32 4.64
C ALA A 175 12.09 5.30 6.13
N ASN A 176 12.75 4.24 6.61
CA ASN A 176 13.21 4.14 8.00
C ASN A 176 14.26 5.21 8.39
N SER A 177 15.08 5.68 7.44
CA SER A 177 16.01 6.80 7.67
C SER A 177 15.34 8.17 7.63
N THR A 178 14.15 8.28 7.03
CA THR A 178 13.44 9.54 6.82
C THR A 178 12.36 9.75 7.88
N TYR A 179 11.80 8.67 8.41
CA TYR A 179 10.69 8.70 9.36
C TYR A 179 11.13 8.08 10.69
N THR A 180 11.21 8.91 11.72
CA THR A 180 11.49 8.43 13.08
C THR A 180 10.20 8.19 13.86
N TYR A 181 10.28 7.33 14.88
CA TYR A 181 9.18 7.12 15.82
C TYR A 181 8.83 8.43 16.55
N GLU A 182 9.85 9.20 16.95
CA GLU A 182 9.73 10.46 17.69
C GLU A 182 9.01 11.54 16.87
N GLU A 183 9.31 11.64 15.57
CA GLU A 183 8.58 12.54 14.67
C GLU A 183 7.13 12.11 14.49
N ALA A 184 6.89 10.81 14.28
CA ALA A 184 5.54 10.29 14.15
C ALA A 184 4.68 10.53 15.40
N GLN A 185 5.27 10.43 16.61
CA GLN A 185 4.62 10.77 17.89
C GLN A 185 4.25 12.25 18.00
N LYS A 186 5.11 13.16 17.52
CA LYS A 186 4.81 14.61 17.54
C LYS A 186 3.70 14.98 16.58
N THR A 187 3.62 14.27 15.46
CA THR A 187 2.69 14.59 14.37
C THR A 187 1.30 13.97 14.59
N VAL A 188 1.23 12.75 15.13
CA VAL A 188 -0.05 12.04 15.27
C VAL A 188 -0.65 12.28 16.65
N ASN A 189 -1.67 13.14 16.76
CA ASN A 189 -2.42 13.27 18.02
C ASN A 189 -3.08 11.94 18.39
N GLY A 190 -2.76 11.45 19.59
CA GLY A 190 -3.30 10.23 20.17
C GLY A 190 -2.22 9.37 20.83
N ALA A 191 -2.61 8.51 21.77
CA ALA A 191 -1.70 7.58 22.45
C ALA A 191 -1.36 6.36 21.57
N VAL A 192 -0.98 6.59 20.31
CA VAL A 192 -0.51 5.53 19.40
C VAL A 192 0.82 5.01 19.93
N LYS A 193 0.97 3.68 20.01
CA LYS A 193 2.15 3.03 20.60
C LYS A 193 3.12 2.45 19.57
N GLY A 194 2.75 2.43 18.29
CA GLY A 194 3.61 1.98 17.20
C GLY A 194 3.09 2.44 15.84
N TYR A 195 4.00 2.45 14.86
CA TYR A 195 3.72 2.91 13.50
C TYR A 195 4.18 1.91 12.47
N GLN A 196 3.41 1.78 11.39
CA GLN A 196 3.85 1.07 10.19
C GLN A 196 3.73 1.96 8.96
N VAL A 197 4.78 2.01 8.16
CA VAL A 197 4.78 2.70 6.87
C VAL A 197 4.66 1.65 5.78
N VAL A 198 3.57 1.68 5.03
CA VAL A 198 3.26 0.70 3.98
C VAL A 198 3.56 1.31 2.62
N LEU A 199 4.53 0.73 1.92
CA LEU A 199 5.09 1.25 0.68
C LEU A 199 4.71 0.38 -0.53
N SER A 200 4.69 1.00 -1.71
CA SER A 200 4.64 0.34 -3.02
C SER A 200 5.28 1.28 -4.05
N PRO A 201 6.12 0.82 -5.00
CA PRO A 201 6.67 1.68 -6.05
C PRO A 201 5.60 2.29 -6.97
N LEU A 202 4.39 1.72 -6.97
CA LEU A 202 3.24 2.18 -7.74
C LEU A 202 2.45 3.30 -7.06
N THR A 203 2.69 3.60 -5.78
CA THR A 203 1.91 4.60 -5.05
C THR A 203 2.18 6.02 -5.58
N LYS A 204 1.11 6.74 -5.95
CA LYS A 204 1.16 8.18 -6.29
C LYS A 204 0.04 8.97 -5.61
N GLY A 205 -1.21 8.72 -5.97
CA GLY A 205 -2.34 9.53 -5.51
C GLY A 205 -2.89 9.14 -4.14
N TYR A 206 -2.76 7.86 -3.80
CA TYR A 206 -3.23 7.32 -2.52
C TYR A 206 -2.27 7.70 -1.40
N ALA A 207 -2.79 8.43 -0.43
CA ALA A 207 -2.15 8.60 0.87
C ALA A 207 -3.21 8.68 1.95
N GLY A 208 -2.83 8.23 3.13
CA GLY A 208 -3.73 8.20 4.26
C GLY A 208 -3.10 7.58 5.48
N THR A 209 -3.83 7.64 6.57
CA THR A 209 -3.50 6.92 7.80
C THR A 209 -4.68 6.06 8.20
N MET A 210 -4.40 5.01 8.97
CA MET A 210 -5.40 4.13 9.56
C MET A 210 -4.96 3.76 10.98
N GLU A 211 -5.74 4.19 11.97
CA GLU A 211 -5.52 3.82 13.36
C GLU A 211 -6.25 2.52 13.66
N ILE A 212 -5.53 1.59 14.29
CA ILE A 212 -6.06 0.33 14.77
C ILE A 212 -5.98 0.37 16.29
N LYS A 213 -7.15 0.56 16.94
CA LYS A 213 -7.24 0.65 18.40
C LYS A 213 -7.49 -0.72 19.02
N GLY A 214 -6.70 -1.04 20.03
CA GLY A 214 -6.96 -2.13 20.95
C GLY A 214 -6.94 -1.67 22.39
N HIS A 215 -7.33 -2.57 23.29
CA HIS A 215 -7.48 -2.25 24.72
C HIS A 215 -6.18 -1.73 25.34
N ALA A 216 -5.04 -2.39 25.06
CA ALA A 216 -3.74 -2.05 25.65
C ALA A 216 -2.73 -1.45 24.64
N TYR A 217 -3.06 -1.46 23.35
CA TYR A 217 -2.15 -1.08 22.27
C TYR A 217 -2.94 -0.49 21.10
N SER A 218 -2.42 0.59 20.53
CA SER A 218 -2.90 1.18 19.28
C SER A 218 -1.73 1.37 18.33
N GLU A 219 -2.01 1.19 17.04
CA GLU A 219 -1.03 1.31 15.97
C GLU A 219 -1.58 2.23 14.89
N CYS A 220 -0.71 3.07 14.32
CA CYS A 220 -1.06 3.89 13.17
C CYS A 220 -0.35 3.36 11.92
N ILE A 221 -1.14 2.99 10.93
CA ILE A 221 -0.70 2.59 9.61
C ILE A 221 -0.65 3.82 8.74
N ILE A 222 0.45 4.01 8.05
CA ILE A 222 0.74 5.18 7.25
C ILE A 222 0.95 4.73 5.81
N PHE A 223 0.17 5.28 4.90
CA PHE A 223 0.30 5.11 3.45
C PHE A 223 0.83 6.43 2.87
N PRO A 224 2.15 6.54 2.60
CA PRO A 224 2.74 7.75 2.06
C PRO A 224 2.43 7.93 0.58
N ARG A 225 2.40 9.20 0.12
CA ARG A 225 2.63 9.47 -1.30
C ARG A 225 4.12 9.33 -1.59
N LEU A 226 4.47 8.58 -2.63
CA LEU A 226 5.81 8.68 -3.20
C LEU A 226 5.90 9.95 -4.03
N ALA A 227 6.91 10.77 -3.76
CA ALA A 227 7.23 11.87 -4.64
C ALA A 227 7.78 11.34 -5.97
N VAL A 228 7.26 11.88 -7.07
CA VAL A 228 7.88 11.73 -8.38
C VAL A 228 8.99 12.79 -8.46
N GLU A 229 10.21 12.38 -8.81
CA GLU A 229 11.35 13.27 -9.12
C GLU A 229 11.85 14.17 -7.97
N GLY A 230 12.52 13.59 -6.97
CA GLY A 230 13.44 14.35 -6.11
C GLY A 230 12.81 15.23 -5.01
N ARG A 231 11.48 15.33 -4.92
CA ARG A 231 10.81 16.21 -3.95
C ARG A 231 9.87 15.47 -3.00
N SER A 232 10.46 14.91 -1.96
CA SER A 232 9.91 14.67 -0.62
C SER A 232 8.58 13.94 -0.49
N TYR A 233 8.51 12.93 0.38
CA TYR A 233 7.25 12.29 0.73
C TYR A 233 6.22 13.27 1.31
N ALA A 234 5.42 13.91 0.47
CA ALA A 234 4.42 14.87 0.90
C ALA A 234 3.11 14.14 1.19
N MET A 235 2.86 13.85 2.47
CA MET A 235 1.55 13.39 2.92
C MET A 235 0.58 14.58 3.05
N LYS A 236 0.20 15.19 1.91
CA LYS A 236 -0.85 16.21 1.89
C LYS A 236 -2.21 15.54 1.82
N GLU A 237 -3.08 15.87 2.78
CA GLU A 237 -4.51 15.54 2.73
C GLU A 237 -5.10 15.93 1.37
N ALA A 238 -5.76 14.97 0.70
CA ALA A 238 -6.71 15.26 -0.36
C ALA A 238 -8.01 14.51 -0.07
N ILE A 239 -8.78 15.02 0.89
CA ILE A 239 -10.23 14.80 0.93
C ILE A 239 -10.87 16.13 1.36
N LYS A 240 -11.01 17.07 0.42
CA LYS A 240 -12.21 17.93 0.44
C LYS A 240 -13.29 17.13 -0.28
N GLY A 241 -14.19 16.53 0.48
CA GLY A 241 -15.44 16.01 -0.06
C GLY A 241 -16.28 17.15 -0.67
N PRO A 242 -17.25 16.86 -1.52
CA PRO A 242 -18.18 17.87 -2.01
C PRO A 242 -18.88 18.49 -0.79
N LYS A 243 -18.95 19.82 -0.76
CA LYS A 243 -19.83 20.53 0.16
C LYS A 243 -21.25 20.01 -0.11
N SER A 244 -21.87 19.42 0.90
CA SER A 244 -23.31 19.26 0.95
C SER A 244 -23.90 20.64 1.22
N GLU A 245 -24.69 21.10 0.25
CA GLU A 245 -25.57 22.28 0.24
C GLU A 245 -24.92 23.66 0.41
#